data_AF-A0A485MR31-F1
#
_entry.id   AF-A0A485MR31-F1
#
_cell.length_a   1.000
_cell.length_b   1.000
_cell.length_c   1.000
_cell.angle_alpha   90.00
_cell.angle_beta   90.00
_cell.angle_gamma   90.00
#
_symmetry.space_group_name_H-M   'P 1'
#
loop_
_entity.id
_entity.type
_entity.pdbx_description
1 polymer ?
#
loop_
_entity_poly.entity_id
_entity_poly.type
_entity_poly.pdbx_seq_one_letter_code
_entity_poly.pdbx_strand_id
1 'polypeptide(L)'
;MEKTVVHLKDEAKRAIISAPSAYSLMFVMVMNHEKSSMTTLALWRGSGPQFMPSLPQSSTVDNHSGKLSCDGQQASQNIIPASIGAAKAAGKVIPELNGKLTGMAFCVPTLNVSVMNLTCCLEKAAKYNDIKKVVKQASGCPLKGILDYTEDRVIFCYFHL
;
A
#
# COMPACT_ATOMS: atom_id res chain seq x y z
N MET A 1 -15.60 5.42 14.11
CA MET A 1 -16.99 5.50 13.62
C MET A 1 -17.62 6.83 14.02
N GLU A 2 -17.43 7.26 15.27
CA GLU A 2 -18.00 8.49 15.84
C GLU A 2 -17.84 9.77 14.99
N LYS A 3 -16.64 10.09 14.48
CA LYS A 3 -16.42 11.30 13.67
C LYS A 3 -17.11 11.28 12.30
N THR A 4 -17.26 10.10 11.71
CA THR A 4 -17.90 9.93 10.38
C THR A 4 -19.42 9.88 10.49
N VAL A 5 -19.94 9.40 11.62
CA VAL A 5 -21.39 9.37 11.92
C VAL A 5 -21.98 10.78 12.00
N VAL A 6 -21.18 11.79 12.37
CA VAL A 6 -21.61 13.20 12.35
C VAL A 6 -22.04 13.62 10.94
N HIS A 7 -21.30 13.23 9.90
CA HIS A 7 -21.62 13.59 8.52
C HIS A 7 -22.86 12.84 8.00
N LEU A 8 -23.14 11.65 8.54
CA LEU A 8 -24.33 10.87 8.19
C LEU A 8 -25.61 11.41 8.87
N LYS A 9 -25.46 12.14 9.97
CA LYS A 9 -26.58 12.83 10.65
C LYS A 9 -27.01 14.10 9.91
N ASP A 10 -26.14 14.64 9.06
CA ASP A 10 -26.34 15.89 8.30
C ASP A 10 -26.77 15.59 6.84
N GLU A 11 -27.70 14.65 6.66
CA GLU A 11 -28.30 14.22 5.39
C GLU A 11 -27.41 13.45 4.38
N ALA A 12 -26.12 13.24 4.66
CA ALA A 12 -25.28 12.46 3.75
C ALA A 12 -25.68 10.98 3.72
N LYS A 13 -26.08 10.49 2.53
CA LYS A 13 -26.47 9.08 2.34
C LYS A 13 -25.30 8.11 2.47
N ARG A 14 -24.07 8.55 2.18
CA ARG A 14 -22.83 7.77 2.25
C ARG A 14 -21.65 8.66 2.57
N ALA A 15 -20.70 8.14 3.33
CA ALA A 15 -19.41 8.79 3.59
C ALA A 15 -18.28 7.85 3.14
N ILE A 16 -17.31 8.38 2.40
CA ILE A 16 -16.12 7.64 1.96
C ILE A 16 -14.92 8.19 2.73
N ILE A 17 -14.22 7.32 3.46
CA ILE A 17 -13.02 7.69 4.21
C ILE A 17 -11.82 7.37 3.33
N SER A 18 -11.02 8.38 2.98
CA SER A 18 -9.81 8.24 2.16
C SER A 18 -8.59 7.70 2.93
N ALA A 19 -8.82 7.03 4.06
CA ALA A 19 -7.79 6.50 4.95
C ALA A 19 -8.23 5.19 5.61
N PRO A 20 -7.29 4.33 6.05
CA PRO A 20 -7.63 3.10 6.76
C PRO A 20 -8.44 3.37 8.04
N SER A 21 -9.64 2.80 8.14
CA SER A 21 -10.46 2.82 9.36
C SER A 21 -10.47 1.45 10.04
N ALA A 22 -10.28 1.41 11.36
CA ALA A 22 -10.34 0.17 12.12
C ALA A 22 -11.72 -0.51 12.11
N TYR A 23 -12.79 0.29 11.95
CA TYR A 23 -14.19 -0.11 12.17
C TYR A 23 -15.08 -0.01 10.93
N SER A 24 -14.58 0.58 9.84
CA SER A 24 -15.33 0.65 8.57
C SER A 24 -14.87 -0.44 7.62
N LEU A 25 -15.78 -0.92 6.78
CA LEU A 25 -15.43 -1.78 5.67
C LEU A 25 -14.46 -1.03 4.73
N MET A 26 -13.36 -1.67 4.38
CA MET A 26 -12.35 -1.13 3.47
C MET A 26 -12.55 -1.73 2.08
N PHE A 27 -12.57 -0.85 1.08
CA PHE A 27 -12.64 -1.24 -0.32
C PHE A 27 -11.38 -0.78 -1.03
N VAL A 28 -10.76 -1.67 -1.78
CA VAL A 28 -9.75 -1.34 -2.79
C VAL A 28 -10.41 -1.60 -4.14
N MET A 29 -10.27 -0.64 -5.06
CA MET A 29 -10.86 -0.73 -6.39
C MET A 29 -10.43 -2.06 -7.06
N VAL A 30 -11.39 -2.80 -7.62
CA VAL A 30 -11.30 -4.16 -8.19
C VAL A 30 -11.10 -5.33 -7.21
N MET A 31 -10.51 -5.14 -6.02
CA MET A 31 -10.29 -6.29 -5.11
C MET A 31 -11.55 -6.75 -4.36
N ASN A 32 -12.59 -5.92 -4.24
CA ASN A 32 -13.75 -6.21 -3.38
C ASN A 32 -15.12 -5.91 -4.00
N HIS A 33 -15.22 -5.54 -5.29
CA HIS A 33 -16.52 -5.24 -5.91
C HIS A 33 -17.13 -6.45 -6.66
N GLU A 34 -16.30 -7.37 -7.12
CA GLU A 34 -16.65 -8.74 -7.50
C GLU A 34 -15.46 -9.63 -7.12
N LYS A 35 -15.69 -10.87 -6.68
CA LYS A 35 -14.63 -11.79 -6.21
C LYS A 35 -13.65 -12.11 -7.36
N SER A 36 -12.66 -11.26 -7.58
CA SER A 36 -11.56 -11.53 -8.50
C SER A 36 -10.64 -12.58 -7.88
N SER A 37 -10.76 -13.82 -8.38
CA SER A 37 -9.86 -14.93 -8.08
C SER A 37 -8.44 -14.58 -8.54
N MET A 38 -7.64 -14.01 -7.64
CA MET A 38 -6.19 -13.90 -7.80
C MET A 38 -5.52 -15.13 -7.18
N THR A 39 -6.03 -16.32 -7.51
CA THR A 39 -5.68 -17.61 -6.88
C THR A 39 -4.44 -18.25 -7.54
N THR A 40 -3.85 -17.66 -8.58
CA THR A 40 -2.79 -18.34 -9.36
C THR A 40 -1.41 -18.31 -8.69
N LEU A 41 -1.16 -17.41 -7.74
CA LEU A 41 0.07 -17.35 -6.96
C LEU A 41 -0.28 -17.43 -5.47
N ALA A 42 -0.47 -18.65 -4.97
CA ALA A 42 -0.71 -18.87 -3.56
C ALA A 42 0.50 -18.38 -2.75
N LEU A 43 0.30 -17.26 -2.05
CA LEU A 43 1.29 -16.63 -1.22
C LEU A 43 1.32 -17.31 0.14
N TRP A 44 2.50 -17.76 0.57
CA TRP A 44 2.66 -18.42 1.86
C TRP A 44 2.99 -17.42 2.97
N ARG A 45 4.01 -16.59 2.76
CA ARG A 45 4.36 -15.42 3.57
C ARG A 45 4.99 -14.35 2.69
N GLY A 46 4.74 -13.08 2.99
CA GLY A 46 5.40 -11.97 2.31
C GLY A 46 5.76 -10.84 3.26
N SER A 47 6.91 -10.24 3.03
CA SER A 47 7.37 -9.04 3.71
C SER A 47 8.25 -8.22 2.80
N GLY A 48 8.32 -6.93 3.06
CA GLY A 48 9.31 -6.09 2.43
C GLY A 48 9.09 -4.62 2.72
N PRO A 49 10.15 -3.81 2.54
CA PRO A 49 10.09 -2.39 2.79
C PRO A 49 9.28 -1.68 1.71
N GLN A 50 8.47 -0.72 2.12
CA GLN A 50 7.92 0.30 1.24
C GLN A 50 8.73 1.58 1.40
N PHE A 51 9.19 2.18 0.31
CA PHE A 51 9.81 3.50 0.35
C PHE A 51 8.75 4.52 -0.02
N MET A 52 8.47 5.44 0.90
CA MET A 52 7.40 6.41 0.80
C MET A 52 7.97 7.83 0.80
N PRO A 53 7.32 8.79 0.13
CA PRO A 53 7.70 10.19 0.25
C PRO A 53 7.47 10.70 1.69
N SER A 54 8.14 11.78 2.05
CA SER A 54 7.90 12.46 3.33
C SER A 54 6.46 12.97 3.36
N LEU A 55 5.73 12.64 4.43
CA LEU A 55 4.32 13.03 4.56
C LEU A 55 4.21 14.54 4.85
N PRO A 56 3.09 15.20 4.50
CA PRO A 56 2.85 16.61 4.85
C PRO A 56 2.88 16.89 6.36
N GLN A 57 2.67 15.85 7.17
CA GLN A 57 2.72 15.92 8.64
C GLN A 57 4.13 15.73 9.21
N SER A 58 5.12 15.47 8.36
CA SER A 58 6.50 15.29 8.78
C SER A 58 7.15 16.64 9.14
N SER A 59 8.13 16.61 10.04
CA SER A 59 8.75 17.83 10.53
C SER A 59 9.74 18.40 9.51
N THR A 60 9.67 19.73 9.29
CA THR A 60 10.61 20.46 8.42
C THR A 60 11.98 20.65 9.08
N VAL A 61 12.01 20.69 10.41
CA VAL A 61 13.22 20.73 11.25
C VAL A 61 13.04 19.77 12.42
N ASP A 62 14.13 19.34 13.04
CA ASP A 62 14.06 18.46 14.20
C ASP A 62 13.20 19.08 15.32
N ASN A 63 12.19 18.35 15.78
CA ASN A 63 11.25 18.79 16.80
C ASN A 63 10.80 17.62 17.68
N HIS A 64 10.20 17.93 18.83
CA HIS A 64 9.57 16.91 19.65
C HIS A 64 8.31 16.35 18.98
N SER A 65 8.21 15.02 18.86
CA SER A 65 7.01 14.34 18.38
C SER A 65 6.23 13.70 19.53
N GLY A 66 4.91 13.92 19.55
CA GLY A 66 4.01 13.33 20.55
C GLY A 66 3.62 11.87 20.27
N LYS A 67 4.17 11.24 19.21
CA LYS A 67 3.85 9.85 18.82
C LYS A 67 5.07 8.94 18.95
N LEU A 68 6.05 9.14 18.07
CA LEU A 68 7.31 8.40 18.04
C LEU A 68 8.47 9.38 17.90
N SER A 69 9.56 9.14 18.63
CA SER A 69 10.74 10.01 18.63
C SER A 69 11.32 10.24 17.22
N CYS A 70 11.35 9.20 16.38
CA CYS A 70 11.86 9.30 15.01
C CYS A 70 11.02 10.21 14.10
N ASP A 71 9.72 10.38 14.37
CA ASP A 71 8.84 11.27 13.58
C ASP A 71 9.17 12.75 13.79
N GLY A 72 9.94 13.06 14.84
CA GLY A 72 10.42 14.40 15.14
C GLY A 72 11.56 14.85 14.23
N GLN A 73 12.24 13.92 13.56
CA GLN A 73 13.42 14.20 12.73
C GLN A 73 13.05 14.88 11.41
N GLN A 74 13.90 15.80 10.97
CA GLN A 74 13.75 16.52 9.71
C GLN A 74 13.63 15.55 8.53
N ALA A 75 12.49 15.55 7.87
CA ALA A 75 12.16 14.54 6.86
C ALA A 75 12.89 14.71 5.52
N SER A 76 13.41 15.91 5.23
CA SER A 76 14.16 16.18 4.00
C SER A 76 15.62 15.72 4.06
N GLN A 77 16.13 15.40 5.24
CA GLN A 77 17.53 15.02 5.44
C GLN A 77 17.71 13.60 5.97
N ASN A 78 16.63 12.97 6.45
CA ASN A 78 16.68 11.67 7.09
C ASN A 78 15.87 10.62 6.32
N ILE A 79 16.28 9.36 6.46
CA ILE A 79 15.47 8.21 6.11
C ILE A 79 14.80 7.72 7.40
N ILE A 80 13.49 7.91 7.51
CA ILE A 80 12.75 7.69 8.75
C ILE A 80 12.01 6.35 8.66
N PRO A 81 12.34 5.35 9.50
CA PRO A 81 11.60 4.10 9.55
C PRO A 81 10.19 4.35 10.10
N ALA A 82 9.19 3.72 9.48
CA ALA A 82 7.80 3.82 9.88
C ALA A 82 7.12 2.45 9.84
N SER A 83 6.20 2.22 10.77
CA SER A 83 5.31 1.06 10.68
C SER A 83 4.16 1.35 9.72
N ILE A 84 3.78 0.36 8.90
CA ILE A 84 2.69 0.52 7.93
C ILE A 84 1.56 -0.45 8.19
N GLY A 85 0.33 0.07 8.17
CA GLY A 85 -0.89 -0.73 8.26
C GLY A 85 -1.29 -1.41 6.96
N ALA A 86 -0.64 -1.08 5.83
CA ALA A 86 -1.05 -1.52 4.49
C ALA A 86 -1.02 -3.05 4.32
N ALA A 87 0.05 -3.72 4.77
CA ALA A 87 0.15 -5.18 4.71
C ALA A 87 -0.95 -5.87 5.54
N LYS A 88 -1.26 -5.33 6.72
CA LYS A 88 -2.36 -5.83 7.57
C LYS A 88 -3.73 -5.54 6.97
N ALA A 89 -3.89 -4.40 6.30
CA ALA A 89 -5.12 -4.04 5.60
C ALA A 89 -5.37 -4.93 4.37
N ALA A 90 -4.31 -5.32 3.64
CA ALA A 90 -4.41 -6.29 2.55
C ALA A 90 -5.01 -7.61 3.02
N GLY A 91 -4.67 -8.08 4.23
CA GLY A 91 -5.29 -9.27 4.84
C GLY A 91 -6.78 -9.11 5.16
N LYS A 92 -7.28 -7.89 5.36
CA LYS A 92 -8.72 -7.63 5.53
C LYS A 92 -9.47 -7.62 4.21
N VAL A 93 -8.82 -7.15 3.14
CA VAL A 93 -9.39 -7.09 1.78
C VAL A 93 -9.34 -8.46 1.10
N ILE A 94 -8.29 -9.23 1.36
CA ILE A 94 -8.05 -10.57 0.82
C ILE A 94 -7.89 -11.52 2.00
N PRO A 95 -8.97 -12.16 2.48
CA PRO A 95 -8.95 -12.98 3.69
C PRO A 95 -7.92 -14.11 3.66
N GLU A 96 -7.62 -14.64 2.46
CA GLU A 96 -6.64 -15.70 2.22
C GLU A 96 -5.19 -15.31 2.59
N LEU A 97 -4.92 -14.00 2.63
CA LEU A 97 -3.63 -13.39 2.97
C LEU A 97 -3.58 -12.86 4.40
N ASN A 98 -4.66 -13.00 5.18
CA ASN A 98 -4.71 -12.51 6.53
C ASN A 98 -3.64 -13.17 7.41
N GLY A 99 -2.82 -12.35 8.07
CA GLY A 99 -1.69 -12.81 8.89
C GLY A 99 -0.46 -13.32 8.12
N LYS A 100 -0.51 -13.40 6.78
CA LYS A 100 0.61 -13.86 5.94
C LYS A 100 1.51 -12.72 5.45
N LEU A 101 0.96 -11.51 5.39
CA LEU A 101 1.67 -10.30 4.95
C LEU A 101 2.01 -9.41 6.14
N THR A 102 3.26 -8.97 6.19
CA THR A 102 3.73 -7.93 7.11
C THR A 102 4.65 -6.96 6.37
N GLY A 103 4.88 -5.76 6.89
CA GLY A 103 5.74 -4.79 6.23
C GLY A 103 6.13 -3.63 7.12
N MET A 104 7.23 -2.99 6.76
CA MET A 104 7.65 -1.71 7.30
C MET A 104 7.83 -0.74 6.13
N ALA A 105 7.89 0.55 6.41
CA ALA A 105 8.24 1.56 5.43
C ALA A 105 9.44 2.39 5.86
N PHE A 106 10.03 3.03 4.88
CA PHE A 106 11.02 4.08 5.03
C PHE A 106 10.49 5.33 4.35
N CYS A 107 10.29 6.39 5.11
CA CYS A 107 10.03 7.70 4.56
C CYS A 107 11.36 8.26 4.06
N VAL A 108 11.43 8.50 2.75
CA VAL A 108 12.63 9.02 2.07
C VAL A 108 12.41 10.45 1.59
N PRO A 109 13.48 11.26 1.41
CA PRO A 109 13.41 12.66 0.98
C PRO A 109 12.95 12.86 -0.48
N THR A 110 11.73 12.45 -0.78
CA THR A 110 11.10 12.62 -2.09
C THR A 110 9.74 13.27 -1.90
N LEU A 111 9.36 14.12 -2.85
CA LEU A 111 8.12 14.91 -2.75
C LEU A 111 6.87 14.06 -3.00
N ASN A 112 6.97 13.07 -3.88
CA ASN A 112 5.86 12.20 -4.27
C ASN A 112 6.42 10.92 -4.93
N VAL A 113 5.53 9.96 -5.20
CA VAL A 113 5.81 8.61 -5.71
C VAL A 113 6.46 7.73 -4.64
N SER A 114 5.95 6.52 -4.50
CA SER A 114 6.44 5.49 -3.58
C SER A 114 6.74 4.21 -4.33
N VAL A 115 7.55 3.34 -3.73
CA VAL A 115 7.84 2.00 -4.27
C VAL A 115 7.65 0.95 -3.19
N MET A 116 7.03 -0.16 -3.58
CA MET A 116 6.91 -1.35 -2.72
C MET A 116 7.88 -2.42 -3.19
N ASN A 117 8.78 -2.82 -2.31
CA ASN A 117 9.54 -4.06 -2.50
C ASN A 117 8.79 -5.19 -1.80
N LEU A 118 8.28 -6.16 -2.57
CA LEU A 118 7.58 -7.32 -2.05
C LEU A 118 8.45 -8.56 -2.17
N THR A 119 8.98 -9.03 -1.03
CA THR A 119 9.62 -10.34 -0.93
C THR A 119 8.60 -11.35 -0.43
N CYS A 120 8.48 -12.49 -1.09
CA CYS A 120 7.52 -13.49 -0.64
C CYS A 120 7.90 -14.91 -1.01
N CYS A 121 7.40 -15.84 -0.22
CA CYS A 121 7.48 -17.27 -0.47
C CYS A 121 6.20 -17.72 -1.17
N LEU A 122 6.34 -18.27 -2.37
CA LEU A 122 5.27 -18.91 -3.10
C LEU A 122 5.08 -20.34 -2.62
N GLU A 123 3.84 -20.81 -2.60
CA GLU A 123 3.53 -22.21 -2.28
C GLU A 123 4.04 -23.16 -3.37
N LYS A 124 3.95 -22.74 -4.62
CA LYS A 124 4.48 -23.47 -5.79
C LYS A 124 5.70 -22.74 -6.32
N ALA A 125 6.78 -23.49 -6.56
CA ALA A 125 7.96 -22.95 -7.20
C ALA A 125 7.59 -22.40 -8.59
N ALA A 126 7.99 -21.16 -8.86
CA ALA A 126 7.75 -20.48 -10.13
C ALA A 126 9.06 -19.88 -10.62
N LYS A 127 9.25 -19.88 -11.95
CA LYS A 127 10.39 -19.18 -12.55
C LYS A 127 10.05 -17.70 -12.71
N TYR A 128 11.08 -16.86 -12.70
CA TYR A 128 10.93 -15.41 -12.86
C TYR A 128 10.13 -15.02 -14.11
N ASN A 129 10.39 -15.69 -15.25
CA ASN A 129 9.68 -15.43 -16.49
C ASN A 129 8.19 -15.78 -16.41
N ASP A 130 7.80 -16.77 -15.62
CA ASP A 130 6.39 -17.14 -15.45
C ASP A 130 5.66 -16.10 -14.59
N ILE A 131 6.34 -15.59 -13.55
CA ILE A 131 5.82 -14.49 -12.73
C ILE A 131 5.59 -13.24 -13.60
N LYS A 132 6.57 -12.85 -14.43
CA LYS A 132 6.44 -11.70 -15.35
C LYS A 132 5.24 -11.86 -16.30
N LYS A 133 5.05 -13.06 -16.87
CA LYS A 133 3.91 -13.35 -17.75
C LYS A 133 2.57 -13.18 -17.04
N VAL A 134 2.44 -13.71 -15.83
CA VAL A 134 1.20 -13.61 -15.04
C VAL A 134 0.91 -12.14 -14.70
N VAL A 135 1.91 -11.38 -14.27
CA VAL A 135 1.74 -9.94 -13.95
C VAL A 135 1.35 -9.14 -15.20
N LYS A 136 2.01 -9.38 -16.34
CA LYS A 136 1.70 -8.72 -17.62
C LYS A 136 0.31 -9.08 -18.16
N GLN A 137 -0.14 -10.32 -17.94
CA GLN A 137 -1.50 -10.73 -18.28
C GLN A 137 -2.53 -10.06 -17.36
N ALA A 138 -2.22 -9.96 -16.07
CA ALA A 138 -3.08 -9.31 -15.09
C ALA A 138 -3.26 -7.82 -15.38
N SER A 139 -2.20 -7.11 -15.77
CA SER A 139 -2.26 -5.69 -16.15
C SER A 139 -3.11 -5.45 -17.41
N GLY A 140 -3.09 -6.38 -18.37
CA GLY A 140 -3.83 -6.22 -19.63
C GLY A 140 -5.33 -6.53 -19.55
N CYS A 141 -5.77 -7.33 -18.57
CA CYS A 141 -7.15 -7.84 -18.53
C CYS A 141 -7.84 -7.56 -17.17
N PRO A 142 -7.65 -8.35 -16.10
CA PRO A 142 -8.42 -8.18 -14.86
C PRO A 142 -8.13 -6.88 -14.12
N LEU A 143 -6.95 -6.27 -14.30
CA LEU A 143 -6.52 -5.07 -13.59
C LEU A 143 -6.20 -3.90 -14.53
N LYS A 144 -6.76 -3.91 -15.75
CA LYS A 144 -6.52 -2.85 -16.73
C LYS A 144 -6.94 -1.49 -16.17
N GLY A 145 -6.03 -0.52 -16.22
CA GLY A 145 -6.23 0.82 -15.67
C GLY A 145 -5.97 0.94 -14.16
N ILE A 146 -5.55 -0.14 -13.50
CA ILE A 146 -5.16 -0.15 -12.07
C ILE A 146 -3.73 -0.66 -11.90
N LEU A 147 -3.37 -1.73 -12.62
CA LEU A 147 -2.02 -2.28 -12.65
C LEU A 147 -1.44 -2.11 -14.05
N ASP A 148 -0.27 -1.49 -14.14
CA ASP A 148 0.54 -1.43 -15.34
C ASP A 148 1.84 -2.23 -15.18
N TYR A 149 2.43 -2.62 -16.31
CA TYR A 149 3.64 -3.43 -16.37
C TYR A 149 4.62 -2.82 -17.37
N THR A 150 5.87 -2.62 -16.95
CA THR A 150 6.96 -2.13 -17.80
C THR A 150 8.23 -2.97 -17.60
N GLU A 151 9.01 -3.12 -18.67
CA GLU A 151 10.38 -3.68 -18.65
C GLU A 151 11.43 -2.58 -18.89
N ASP A 152 11.01 -1.33 -19.03
CA ASP A 152 11.89 -0.20 -19.27
C ASP A 152 12.64 0.21 -17.99
N ARG A 153 13.79 0.85 -18.17
CA ARG A 153 14.55 1.43 -17.06
C ARG A 153 13.91 2.74 -16.63
N VAL A 154 13.02 2.66 -15.65
CA VAL A 154 12.30 3.80 -15.09
C VAL A 154 12.92 4.29 -13.79
N ILE A 155 12.89 5.60 -13.59
CA ILE A 155 13.15 6.31 -12.32
C ILE A 155 11.86 6.99 -11.84
N PHE A 156 11.80 7.35 -10.56
CA PHE A 156 10.60 7.91 -9.89
C PHE A 156 9.92 9.05 -10.66
N CYS A 157 10.70 9.96 -11.27
CA CYS A 157 10.16 11.12 -11.98
C CYS A 157 9.25 10.77 -13.17
N TYR A 158 9.37 9.57 -13.75
CA TYR A 158 8.48 9.16 -14.85
C TYR A 158 7.06 8.81 -14.40
N PHE A 159 6.83 8.61 -13.10
CA PHE A 159 5.51 8.29 -12.54
C PHE A 159 4.75 9.53 -12.04
N HIS A 160 5.32 10.73 -12.25
CA HIS A 160 4.59 11.97 -12.13
C HIS A 160 3.81 12.23 -13.42
N LEU A 161 2.52 11.92 -13.38
CA LEU A 161 1.53 12.33 -14.39
C LEU A 161 0.61 13.40 -13.80
#